data_AF-A0A0P1KVG4-F1
#
_entry.id   AF-A0A0P1KVG4-F1
#
_cell.length_a   1.000
_cell.length_b   1.000
_cell.length_c   1.000
_cell.angle_alpha   90.00
_cell.angle_beta   90.00
_cell.angle_gamma   90.00
#
_symmetry.space_group_name_H-M   'P 1'
#
loop_
_entity.id
_entity.type
_entity.pdbx_description
1 polymer ?
#
loop_
_entity_poly.entity_id
_entity_poly.type
_entity_poly.pdbx_seq_one_letter_code
_entity_poly.pdbx_strand_id
1 'polypeptide(L)'
;MVRSTEEKLTELKDLYPDYDVDGLLDVLVCCGGSLKRSAQLLGDATIHESSSKKLKSRQQQTLTRFLNLKLPPKVTATTKGPKASRPIELHSKKEIESTLKYCTYHPDVLPVDLADRLLELLWKDTSFKPNEFYLFGNKCISNCKSRIFLPENRIEPFYYNGMQVESYSTYSNEIMMAQILVEEVVNDILSQRTALPFQVTAGNWEVQAVLSNSYSRDSNLDWHSDRLTNIGPHAIIASLSLGFTREFRARRVHPPNSQVYSLRPQHNSLIIMHAGFQEEYKHCVPLLPKNCNIAAEDIHPISRDVRVNLTFRNYALTTKVFCKLCGFPMDLRRSFKDPSKRGLYIFQCSRSYTEENSFKDGKECKGFAFACFEKNPPFTELEIEGSRWIADDDMEAKASQSSLKK
;
A
#
# COMPACT_ATOMS: atom_id res chain seq x y z
N MET A 1 28.21 -18.02 -0.04
CA MET A 1 28.20 -16.91 0.95
C MET A 1 26.97 -16.05 0.73
N VAL A 2 26.21 -15.76 1.79
CA VAL A 2 25.04 -14.86 1.72
C VAL A 2 25.56 -13.42 1.71
N ARG A 3 25.54 -12.77 0.55
CA ARG A 3 25.94 -11.36 0.40
C ARG A 3 25.08 -10.47 1.30
N SER A 4 25.70 -9.54 2.00
CA SER A 4 25.00 -8.59 2.88
C SER A 4 24.16 -7.60 2.06
N THR A 5 23.14 -6.99 2.68
CA THR A 5 22.33 -5.96 2.01
C THR A 5 23.18 -4.75 1.61
N GLU A 6 24.20 -4.41 2.40
CA GLU A 6 25.15 -3.32 2.11
C GLU A 6 26.05 -3.63 0.92
N GLU A 7 26.53 -4.86 0.76
CA GLU A 7 27.26 -5.31 -0.42
C GLU A 7 26.39 -5.22 -1.68
N LYS A 8 25.13 -5.65 -1.57
CA LYS A 8 24.17 -5.60 -2.69
C LYS A 8 23.79 -4.16 -3.05
N LEU A 9 23.65 -3.28 -2.07
CA LEU A 9 23.38 -1.87 -2.31
C LEU A 9 24.58 -1.16 -2.94
N THR A 10 25.79 -1.46 -2.48
CA THR A 10 27.03 -0.96 -3.09
C THR A 10 27.11 -1.39 -4.56
N GLU A 11 26.87 -2.68 -4.84
CA GLU A 11 26.86 -3.22 -6.20
C GLU A 11 25.77 -2.56 -7.09
N LEU A 12 24.56 -2.39 -6.57
CA LEU A 12 23.52 -1.64 -7.30
C LEU A 12 23.86 -0.16 -7.47
N LYS A 13 24.55 0.45 -6.50
CA LYS A 13 24.95 1.84 -6.56
C LYS A 13 26.09 2.07 -7.55
N ASP A 14 26.97 1.09 -7.70
CA ASP A 14 28.01 1.08 -8.73
C ASP A 14 27.42 0.88 -10.13
N LEU A 15 26.43 0.00 -10.27
CA LEU A 15 25.72 -0.24 -11.53
C LEU A 15 24.79 0.92 -11.93
N TYR A 16 24.17 1.57 -10.94
CA TYR A 16 23.16 2.61 -11.11
C TYR A 16 23.49 3.87 -10.28
N PRO A 17 24.60 4.58 -10.57
CA PRO A 17 25.10 5.68 -9.75
C PRO A 17 24.15 6.88 -9.68
N ASP A 18 23.26 7.02 -10.65
CA ASP A 18 22.23 8.05 -10.70
C ASP A 18 21.08 7.83 -9.71
N TYR A 19 20.94 6.65 -9.10
CA TYR A 19 19.88 6.37 -8.11
C TYR A 19 20.35 6.63 -6.69
N ASP A 20 19.48 7.17 -5.84
CA ASP A 20 19.78 7.28 -4.41
C ASP A 20 19.78 5.90 -3.74
N VAL A 21 20.53 5.78 -2.64
CA VAL A 21 20.71 4.51 -1.92
C VAL A 21 19.37 3.98 -1.41
N ASP A 22 18.46 4.89 -1.03
CA ASP A 22 17.12 4.54 -0.55
C ASP A 22 16.23 3.99 -1.67
N GLY A 23 16.27 4.55 -2.88
CA GLY A 23 15.54 4.04 -4.04
C GLY A 23 16.07 2.66 -4.49
N LEU A 24 17.39 2.46 -4.44
CA LEU A 24 17.99 1.14 -4.69
C LEU A 24 17.64 0.12 -3.61
N LEU A 25 17.52 0.55 -2.36
CA LEU A 25 17.06 -0.29 -1.25
C LEU A 25 15.61 -0.71 -1.41
N ASP A 26 14.73 0.22 -1.78
CA ASP A 26 13.33 -0.09 -2.05
C ASP A 26 13.21 -1.11 -3.20
N VAL A 27 13.95 -0.91 -4.30
CA VAL A 27 13.97 -1.87 -5.43
C VAL A 27 14.54 -3.22 -4.99
N LEU A 28 15.63 -3.23 -4.22
CA LEU A 28 16.25 -4.45 -3.73
C LEU A 28 15.33 -5.22 -2.78
N VAL A 29 14.59 -4.51 -1.91
CA VAL A 29 13.60 -5.08 -1.00
C VAL A 29 12.42 -5.65 -1.78
N CYS A 30 11.85 -4.93 -2.75
CA CYS A 30 10.79 -5.43 -3.64
C CYS A 30 11.24 -6.66 -4.43
N CYS A 31 12.52 -6.75 -4.77
CA CYS A 31 13.09 -7.90 -5.46
C CYS A 31 13.51 -9.04 -4.52
N GLY A 32 13.11 -9.03 -3.24
CA GLY A 32 13.43 -10.06 -2.26
C GLY A 32 14.93 -10.18 -1.98
N GLY A 33 15.67 -9.08 -2.07
CA GLY A 33 17.12 -9.05 -1.92
C GLY A 33 17.89 -9.63 -3.11
N SER A 34 17.23 -9.83 -4.27
CA SER A 34 17.86 -10.35 -5.49
C SER A 34 18.41 -9.22 -6.35
N LEU A 35 19.73 -9.14 -6.45
CA LEU A 35 20.44 -8.20 -7.31
C LEU A 35 20.05 -8.35 -8.79
N LYS A 36 19.94 -9.59 -9.27
CA LYS A 36 19.58 -9.87 -10.67
C LYS A 36 18.20 -9.31 -11.01
N ARG A 37 17.20 -9.53 -10.14
CA ARG A 37 15.85 -9.00 -10.34
C ARG A 37 15.81 -7.48 -10.19
N SER A 38 16.60 -6.93 -9.27
CA SER A 38 16.74 -5.48 -9.06
C SER A 38 17.31 -4.79 -10.30
N ALA A 39 18.40 -5.33 -10.86
CA ALA A 39 19.02 -4.83 -12.08
C ALA A 39 18.11 -4.98 -13.31
N GLN A 40 17.40 -6.11 -13.44
CA GLN A 40 16.39 -6.30 -14.49
C GLN A 40 15.26 -5.27 -14.40
N LEU A 41 14.82 -4.94 -13.19
CA LEU A 41 13.78 -3.94 -12.94
C LEU A 41 14.28 -2.51 -13.18
N LEU A 42 15.57 -2.27 -12.97
CA LEU A 42 16.27 -0.98 -13.19
C LEU A 42 16.74 -0.78 -14.64
N GLY A 43 16.70 -1.83 -15.48
CA GLY A 43 16.81 -1.69 -16.94
C GLY A 43 17.85 -2.54 -17.67
N ASP A 44 18.53 -3.51 -17.03
CA ASP A 44 19.50 -4.36 -17.75
C ASP A 44 19.00 -5.80 -17.95
N ALA A 45 18.74 -6.13 -19.21
CA ALA A 45 18.81 -7.50 -19.69
C ALA A 45 20.23 -7.73 -20.23
N THR A 46 20.92 -8.71 -19.63
CA THR A 46 22.21 -9.33 -20.00
C THR A 46 23.50 -8.76 -19.35
N ILE A 47 24.12 -9.61 -18.54
CA ILE A 47 25.53 -9.53 -18.17
C ILE A 47 26.29 -10.22 -19.31
N HIS A 48 26.98 -9.46 -20.17
CA HIS A 48 28.38 -9.69 -20.58
C HIS A 48 28.86 -8.65 -21.63
N GLU A 49 30.04 -8.11 -21.33
CA GLU A 49 31.09 -7.49 -22.16
C GLU A 49 30.81 -6.25 -23.04
N SER A 50 31.52 -5.17 -22.64
CA SER A 50 32.14 -4.13 -23.46
C SER A 50 31.37 -3.60 -24.68
N SER A 51 30.62 -2.52 -24.48
CA SER A 51 30.90 -1.27 -25.21
C SER A 51 30.08 -0.12 -24.65
N SER A 52 30.78 0.99 -24.48
CA SER A 52 30.30 2.28 -24.00
C SER A 52 29.18 2.85 -24.87
N LYS A 53 27.93 2.80 -24.39
CA LYS A 53 26.92 3.83 -24.68
C LYS A 53 26.16 4.17 -23.39
N LYS A 54 26.47 5.35 -22.84
CA LYS A 54 25.79 5.94 -21.68
C LYS A 54 24.31 6.14 -21.98
N LEU A 55 23.43 5.23 -21.55
CA LEU A 55 22.02 5.55 -21.36
C LEU A 55 21.89 6.27 -20.01
N LYS A 56 21.49 7.53 -20.04
CA LYS A 56 21.07 8.26 -18.84
C LYS A 56 19.84 7.57 -18.26
N SER A 57 20.02 6.94 -17.10
CA SER A 57 18.92 6.30 -16.39
C SER A 57 17.97 7.36 -15.85
N ARG A 58 16.70 7.29 -16.24
CA ARG A 58 15.65 8.23 -15.86
C ARG A 58 14.98 7.70 -14.59
N GLN A 59 15.07 8.48 -13.50
CA GLN A 59 14.36 8.20 -12.25
C GLN A 59 12.85 8.40 -12.43
N GLN A 60 12.02 7.53 -11.83
CA GLN A 60 10.62 7.87 -11.57
C GLN A 60 10.56 9.04 -10.61
N GLN A 61 9.82 10.07 -11.02
CA GLN A 61 9.75 11.34 -10.30
C GLN A 61 9.07 11.11 -8.94
N THR A 62 9.90 11.01 -7.89
CA THR A 62 9.41 11.08 -6.51
C THR A 62 8.84 12.48 -6.24
N LEU A 63 7.85 12.57 -5.34
CA LEU A 63 7.14 13.79 -4.92
C LEU A 63 8.03 15.02 -4.68
N THR A 64 9.31 14.78 -4.38
CA THR A 64 10.39 15.74 -4.17
C THR A 64 10.51 16.82 -5.25
N ARG A 65 10.23 16.49 -6.53
CA ARG A 65 10.34 17.44 -7.65
C ARG A 65 9.07 18.25 -7.93
N PHE A 66 7.91 17.74 -7.52
CA PHE A 66 6.61 18.42 -7.73
C PHE A 66 6.39 19.59 -6.77
N LEU A 67 7.01 19.54 -5.58
CA LEU A 67 6.77 20.52 -4.52
C LEU A 67 7.81 21.67 -4.45
N ASN A 68 8.67 21.85 -5.47
CA ASN A 68 9.73 22.88 -5.50
C ASN A 68 10.55 22.96 -4.19
N LEU A 69 10.96 21.80 -3.66
CA LEU A 69 11.75 21.71 -2.43
C LEU A 69 13.16 22.27 -2.65
N LYS A 70 13.46 23.45 -2.09
CA LYS A 70 14.84 23.90 -1.91
C LYS A 70 15.43 23.17 -0.70
N LEU A 71 16.33 22.23 -0.95
CA LEU A 71 17.10 21.57 0.10
C LEU A 71 18.03 22.60 0.79
N PRO A 72 18.05 22.71 2.13
CA PRO A 72 19.12 23.40 2.83
C PRO A 72 20.45 22.61 2.68
N PRO A 73 21.60 23.29 2.81
CA PRO A 73 22.91 22.66 2.60
C PRO A 73 23.16 21.53 3.61
N LYS A 74 23.63 20.39 3.09
CA LYS A 74 23.96 19.18 3.85
C LYS A 74 24.97 19.49 4.96
N VAL A 75 24.54 19.37 6.21
CA VAL A 75 25.46 19.12 7.32
C VAL A 75 25.84 17.63 7.24
N THR A 76 27.13 17.37 7.06
CA THR A 76 27.74 16.04 7.11
C THR A 76 27.59 15.45 8.51
N ALA A 77 26.52 14.69 8.75
CA ALA A 77 26.41 13.81 9.91
C ALA A 77 26.90 12.41 9.51
N THR A 78 28.11 12.07 9.94
CA THR A 78 28.61 10.69 9.98
C THR A 78 27.80 9.91 11.02
N THR A 79 26.74 9.25 10.58
CA THR A 79 26.03 8.28 11.42
C THR A 79 26.00 6.94 10.70
N LYS A 80 26.63 5.94 11.32
CA LYS A 80 26.49 4.53 10.96
C LYS A 80 25.00 4.21 11.06
N GLY A 81 24.35 3.92 9.94
CA GLY A 81 22.93 3.55 9.92
C GLY A 81 22.69 2.27 10.76
N PRO A 82 21.60 2.18 11.53
CA PRO A 82 21.29 0.96 12.24
C PRO A 82 20.91 -0.13 11.23
N LYS A 83 21.48 -1.33 11.40
CA LYS A 83 21.06 -2.56 10.71
C LYS A 83 19.54 -2.67 10.76
N ALA A 84 18.88 -2.95 9.63
CA ALA A 84 17.43 -3.19 9.60
C ALA A 84 17.08 -4.22 10.69
N SER A 85 16.40 -3.78 11.74
CA SER A 85 16.09 -4.61 12.89
C SER A 85 15.18 -5.76 12.47
N ARG A 86 15.35 -6.92 13.09
CA ARG A 86 14.40 -8.03 12.90
C ARG A 86 12.98 -7.52 13.20
N PRO A 87 11.96 -7.96 12.45
CA PRO A 87 10.58 -7.64 12.79
C PRO A 87 10.30 -7.98 14.25
N ILE A 88 9.64 -7.08 14.97
CA ILE A 88 9.11 -7.34 16.31
C ILE A 88 7.79 -8.07 16.11
N GLU A 89 7.68 -9.27 16.64
CA GLU A 89 6.45 -10.07 16.59
C GLU A 89 5.45 -9.56 17.62
N LEU A 90 4.20 -9.37 17.20
CA LEU A 90 3.08 -8.96 18.02
C LEU A 90 2.07 -10.13 18.05
N HIS A 91 1.83 -10.69 19.24
CA HIS A 91 1.06 -11.92 19.38
C HIS A 91 -0.34 -11.68 19.92
N SER A 92 -0.49 -10.76 20.88
CA SER A 92 -1.78 -10.49 21.51
C SER A 92 -2.50 -9.29 20.90
N LYS A 93 -3.83 -9.29 20.97
CA LYS A 93 -4.68 -8.14 20.59
C LYS A 93 -4.20 -6.84 21.24
N LYS A 94 -3.91 -6.87 22.54
CA LYS A 94 -3.46 -5.69 23.30
C LYS A 94 -2.11 -5.15 22.80
N GLU A 95 -1.16 -6.02 22.48
CA GLU A 95 0.14 -5.61 21.92
C GLU A 95 -0.03 -5.00 20.53
N ILE A 96 -0.83 -5.62 19.66
CA ILE A 96 -1.11 -5.12 18.32
C ILE A 96 -1.73 -3.72 18.40
N GLU A 97 -2.77 -3.55 19.21
CA GLU A 97 -3.55 -2.30 19.30
C GLU A 97 -2.81 -1.16 20.00
N SER A 98 -1.93 -1.48 20.95
CA SER A 98 -1.08 -0.48 21.61
C SER A 98 0.13 -0.07 20.76
N THR A 99 0.62 -0.96 19.90
CA THR A 99 1.79 -0.70 19.05
C THR A 99 1.42 -0.02 17.72
N LEU A 100 0.33 -0.49 17.09
CA LEU A 100 -0.16 0.00 15.81
C LEU A 100 -1.38 0.90 16.05
N LYS A 101 -1.14 2.20 16.28
CA LYS A 101 -2.14 3.19 16.70
C LYS A 101 -3.46 3.18 15.93
N TYR A 102 -3.40 2.97 14.62
CA TYR A 102 -4.57 2.99 13.72
C TYR A 102 -4.99 1.57 13.31
N CYS A 103 -4.76 0.57 14.15
CA CYS A 103 -5.05 -0.82 13.87
C CYS A 103 -5.81 -1.46 15.03
N THR A 104 -6.83 -2.27 14.72
CA THR A 104 -7.45 -3.18 15.70
C THR A 104 -7.52 -4.60 15.17
N TYR A 105 -7.46 -5.57 16.08
CA TYR A 105 -7.42 -6.99 15.75
C TYR A 105 -8.55 -7.77 16.44
N HIS A 106 -9.31 -8.52 15.65
CA HIS A 106 -10.49 -9.24 16.12
C HIS A 106 -10.42 -10.69 15.63
N PRO A 107 -10.07 -11.66 16.50
CA PRO A 107 -10.13 -13.07 16.15
C PRO A 107 -11.60 -13.54 16.09
N ASP A 108 -11.83 -14.64 15.37
CA ASP A 108 -13.10 -15.35 15.29
C ASP A 108 -14.31 -14.47 14.95
N VAL A 109 -14.14 -13.58 13.96
CA VAL A 109 -15.14 -12.54 13.67
C VAL A 109 -16.43 -13.08 13.04
N LEU A 110 -16.33 -14.15 12.24
CA LEU A 110 -17.48 -14.82 11.64
C LEU A 110 -17.86 -16.07 12.45
N PRO A 111 -19.12 -16.52 12.39
CA PRO A 111 -19.47 -17.89 12.79
C PRO A 111 -18.56 -18.90 12.07
N VAL A 112 -18.03 -19.89 12.81
CA VAL A 112 -17.04 -20.85 12.29
C VAL A 112 -17.50 -21.51 10.98
N ASP A 113 -18.75 -21.98 10.94
CA ASP A 113 -19.30 -22.61 9.73
C ASP A 113 -19.33 -21.65 8.53
N LEU A 114 -19.56 -20.34 8.74
CA LEU A 114 -19.52 -19.35 7.67
C LEU A 114 -18.09 -19.11 7.19
N ALA A 115 -17.13 -19.00 8.11
CA ALA A 115 -15.71 -18.82 7.77
C ALA A 115 -15.17 -19.98 6.93
N ASP A 116 -15.54 -21.22 7.30
CA ASP A 116 -15.14 -22.42 6.58
C ASP A 116 -15.79 -22.55 5.20
N ARG A 117 -17.10 -22.30 5.08
CA ARG A 117 -17.78 -22.27 3.77
C ARG A 117 -17.23 -21.20 2.85
N LEU A 118 -16.98 -20.01 3.39
CA LEU A 118 -16.42 -18.88 2.65
C LEU A 118 -14.99 -19.19 2.17
N LEU A 119 -14.16 -19.81 3.02
CA LEU A 119 -12.85 -20.29 2.63
C LEU A 119 -12.98 -21.32 1.49
N GLU A 120 -13.81 -22.35 1.66
CA GLU A 120 -14.02 -23.44 0.70
C GLU A 120 -14.43 -22.94 -0.69
N LEU A 121 -15.27 -21.90 -0.73
CA LEU A 121 -15.67 -21.21 -1.95
C LEU A 121 -14.50 -20.49 -2.61
N LEU A 122 -13.71 -19.72 -1.85
CA LEU A 122 -12.71 -18.81 -2.40
C LEU A 122 -11.38 -19.47 -2.76
N TRP A 123 -10.91 -20.46 -1.98
CA TRP A 123 -9.59 -21.05 -2.24
C TRP A 123 -9.57 -21.90 -3.52
N LYS A 124 -10.74 -22.39 -3.95
CA LYS A 124 -10.94 -23.13 -5.21
C LYS A 124 -11.33 -22.24 -6.39
N ASP A 125 -11.57 -20.95 -6.17
CA ASP A 125 -12.04 -20.05 -7.21
C ASP A 125 -10.94 -19.80 -8.27
N THR A 126 -11.21 -20.25 -9.49
CA THR A 126 -10.30 -20.14 -10.63
C THR A 126 -10.32 -18.74 -11.27
N SER A 127 -11.24 -17.86 -10.86
CA SER A 127 -11.35 -16.49 -11.36
C SER A 127 -10.24 -15.57 -10.86
N PHE A 128 -9.53 -15.96 -9.79
CA PHE A 128 -8.39 -15.24 -9.25
C PHE A 128 -7.22 -15.22 -10.25
N LYS A 129 -6.72 -14.02 -10.56
CA LYS A 129 -5.64 -13.83 -11.54
C LYS A 129 -4.53 -12.95 -10.98
N PRO A 130 -3.27 -13.14 -11.42
CA PRO A 130 -2.22 -12.16 -11.21
C PRO A 130 -2.63 -10.78 -11.74
N ASN A 131 -2.31 -9.73 -11.00
CA ASN A 131 -2.49 -8.36 -11.47
C ASN A 131 -1.27 -7.93 -12.28
N GLU A 132 -1.52 -7.22 -13.37
CA GLU A 132 -0.49 -6.57 -14.17
C GLU A 132 -0.47 -5.07 -13.90
N PHE A 133 0.72 -4.50 -13.75
CA PHE A 133 0.90 -3.07 -13.49
C PHE A 133 2.26 -2.60 -14.01
N TYR A 134 2.49 -1.30 -14.14
CA TYR A 134 3.77 -0.76 -14.57
C TYR A 134 4.50 -0.04 -13.43
N LEU A 135 5.79 -0.34 -13.28
CA LEU A 135 6.72 0.40 -12.42
C LEU A 135 7.95 0.77 -13.25
N PHE A 136 8.37 2.04 -13.19
CA PHE A 136 9.54 2.54 -13.94
C PHE A 136 9.49 2.22 -15.45
N GLY A 137 8.29 2.24 -16.05
CA GLY A 137 8.12 1.89 -17.47
C GLY A 137 8.20 0.40 -17.79
N ASN A 138 8.34 -0.47 -16.78
CA ASN A 138 8.42 -1.92 -16.94
C ASN A 138 7.13 -2.57 -16.46
N LYS A 139 6.63 -3.53 -17.25
CA LYS A 139 5.47 -4.35 -16.89
C LYS A 139 5.86 -5.31 -15.76
N CYS A 140 5.11 -5.27 -14.67
CA CYS A 140 5.22 -6.13 -13.51
C CYS A 140 3.97 -6.98 -13.38
N ILE A 141 4.12 -8.20 -12.87
CA ILE A 141 3.04 -9.15 -12.63
C ILE A 141 3.12 -9.57 -11.17
N SER A 142 2.03 -9.47 -10.42
CA SER A 142 1.98 -9.94 -9.04
C SER A 142 2.11 -11.46 -8.99
N ASN A 143 2.79 -12.00 -7.98
CA ASN A 143 2.82 -13.45 -7.75
C ASN A 143 1.65 -13.92 -6.86
N CYS A 144 0.99 -13.03 -6.11
CA CYS A 144 -0.31 -13.29 -5.53
C CYS A 144 -1.40 -13.13 -6.59
N LYS A 145 -2.48 -13.90 -6.47
CA LYS A 145 -3.65 -13.78 -7.34
C LYS A 145 -4.70 -12.94 -6.65
N SER A 146 -5.41 -12.12 -7.40
CA SER A 146 -6.44 -11.22 -6.85
C SER A 146 -7.75 -11.38 -7.60
N ARG A 147 -8.84 -11.00 -6.93
CA ARG A 147 -10.16 -10.89 -7.54
C ARG A 147 -10.97 -9.77 -6.87
N ILE A 148 -11.66 -8.98 -7.67
CA ILE A 148 -12.61 -7.98 -7.17
C ILE A 148 -13.99 -8.61 -7.16
N PHE A 149 -14.67 -8.49 -6.03
CA PHE A 149 -16.06 -8.87 -5.84
C PHE A 149 -16.92 -7.62 -5.68
N LEU A 150 -18.05 -7.56 -6.40
CA LEU A 150 -19.01 -6.47 -6.35
C LEU A 150 -20.42 -7.00 -6.03
N PRO A 151 -21.29 -6.21 -5.38
CA PRO A 151 -22.68 -6.60 -5.17
C PRO A 151 -23.44 -6.70 -6.51
N GLU A 152 -24.36 -7.67 -6.63
CA GLU A 152 -25.08 -7.96 -7.88
C GLU A 152 -25.89 -6.76 -8.40
N ASN A 153 -26.50 -6.00 -7.50
CA ASN A 153 -27.40 -4.90 -7.86
C ASN A 153 -26.66 -3.58 -8.16
N ARG A 154 -25.35 -3.63 -8.41
CA ARG A 154 -24.57 -2.42 -8.70
C ARG A 154 -24.82 -1.95 -10.13
N ILE A 155 -25.44 -0.78 -10.26
CA ILE A 155 -25.69 -0.13 -11.56
C ILE A 155 -24.48 0.72 -11.98
N GLU A 156 -23.89 1.44 -11.01
CA GLU A 156 -22.82 2.41 -11.28
C GLU A 156 -21.48 1.72 -11.56
N PRO A 157 -20.73 2.14 -12.59
CA PRO A 157 -19.41 1.58 -12.88
C PRO A 157 -18.47 1.69 -11.67
N PHE A 158 -17.72 0.62 -11.42
CA PHE A 158 -16.73 0.58 -10.34
C PHE A 158 -15.35 0.96 -10.86
N TYR A 159 -14.59 1.70 -10.04
CA TYR A 159 -13.26 2.17 -10.40
C TYR A 159 -12.24 1.68 -9.37
N TYR A 160 -11.14 1.14 -9.87
CA TYR A 160 -10.02 0.69 -9.06
C TYR A 160 -8.73 1.29 -9.62
N ASN A 161 -7.97 1.96 -8.74
CA ASN A 161 -6.74 2.66 -9.12
C ASN A 161 -6.94 3.64 -10.30
N GLY A 162 -8.06 4.36 -10.29
CA GLY A 162 -8.41 5.34 -11.33
C GLY A 162 -8.95 4.76 -12.65
N MET A 163 -8.97 3.43 -12.80
CA MET A 163 -9.44 2.76 -14.02
C MET A 163 -10.78 2.08 -13.77
N GLN A 164 -11.64 2.02 -14.80
CA GLN A 164 -12.89 1.27 -14.72
C GLN A 164 -12.59 -0.22 -14.61
N VAL A 165 -13.26 -0.91 -13.70
CA VAL A 165 -13.14 -2.35 -13.53
C VAL A 165 -14.13 -3.04 -14.47
N GLU A 166 -13.59 -3.74 -15.47
CA GLU A 166 -14.38 -4.49 -16.45
C GLU A 166 -14.52 -5.98 -16.08
N SER A 167 -13.56 -6.52 -15.30
CA SER A 167 -13.58 -7.93 -14.85
C SER A 167 -13.69 -8.03 -13.34
N TYR A 168 -14.81 -8.56 -12.87
CA TYR A 168 -15.12 -8.77 -11.45
C TYR A 168 -16.01 -10.00 -11.30
N SER A 169 -16.09 -10.54 -10.09
CA SER A 169 -17.10 -11.54 -9.70
C SER A 169 -18.21 -10.83 -8.92
N THR A 170 -19.41 -11.39 -8.95
CA THR A 170 -20.50 -10.94 -8.07
C THR A 170 -20.37 -11.60 -6.70
N TYR A 171 -21.03 -11.02 -5.70
CA TYR A 171 -21.10 -11.60 -4.36
C TYR A 171 -21.83 -12.94 -4.37
N SER A 172 -21.27 -13.92 -3.66
CA SER A 172 -22.04 -15.07 -3.19
C SER A 172 -22.78 -14.71 -1.90
N ASN A 173 -23.69 -15.59 -1.48
CA ASN A 173 -24.39 -15.46 -0.20
C ASN A 173 -23.41 -15.39 0.98
N GLU A 174 -22.31 -16.16 0.95
CA GLU A 174 -21.29 -16.17 1.99
C GLU A 174 -20.52 -14.84 2.07
N ILE A 175 -20.17 -14.24 0.92
CA ILE A 175 -19.52 -12.93 0.88
C ILE A 175 -20.45 -11.85 1.42
N MET A 176 -21.74 -11.91 1.04
CA MET A 176 -22.75 -10.98 1.54
C MET A 176 -22.95 -11.09 3.05
N MET A 177 -23.06 -12.31 3.60
CA MET A 177 -23.14 -12.53 5.05
C MET A 177 -21.90 -12.01 5.78
N ALA A 178 -20.71 -12.28 5.25
CA ALA A 178 -19.46 -11.78 5.82
C ALA A 178 -19.38 -10.24 5.77
N GLN A 179 -19.85 -9.61 4.69
CA GLN A 179 -19.93 -8.16 4.60
C GLN A 179 -20.80 -7.58 5.73
N ILE A 180 -22.00 -8.10 5.92
CA ILE A 180 -22.94 -7.59 6.95
C ILE A 180 -22.30 -7.63 8.34
N LEU A 181 -21.69 -8.77 8.70
CA LEU A 181 -21.03 -8.93 10.00
C LEU A 181 -19.81 -8.02 10.15
N VAL A 182 -19.02 -7.85 9.09
CA VAL A 182 -17.86 -6.95 9.10
C VAL A 182 -18.30 -5.49 9.21
N GLU A 183 -19.36 -5.07 8.51
CA GLU A 183 -19.92 -3.72 8.61
C GLU A 183 -20.42 -3.43 10.03
N GLU A 184 -21.11 -4.38 10.66
CA GLU A 184 -21.56 -4.25 12.05
C GLU A 184 -20.38 -4.03 13.00
N VAL A 185 -19.36 -4.90 12.94
CA VAL A 185 -18.16 -4.81 13.78
C VAL A 185 -17.41 -3.50 13.54
N VAL A 186 -17.22 -3.10 12.29
CA VAL A 186 -16.50 -1.86 11.96
C VAL A 186 -17.26 -0.65 12.48
N ASN A 187 -18.58 -0.56 12.23
CA ASN A 187 -19.37 0.60 12.65
C ASN A 187 -19.50 0.70 14.18
N ASP A 188 -19.62 -0.42 14.90
CA ASP A 188 -19.57 -0.43 16.37
C ASP A 188 -18.26 0.15 16.89
N ILE A 189 -17.12 -0.31 16.35
CA ILE A 189 -15.79 0.20 16.75
C ILE A 189 -15.63 1.68 16.40
N LEU A 190 -16.13 2.12 15.25
CA LEU A 190 -16.10 3.54 14.87
C LEU A 190 -16.90 4.41 15.84
N SER A 191 -18.00 3.90 16.41
CA SER A 191 -18.81 4.65 17.39
C SER A 191 -18.05 4.95 18.70
N GLN A 192 -17.03 4.15 18.99
CA GLN A 192 -16.21 4.24 20.21
C GLN A 192 -14.91 5.03 20.00
N ARG A 193 -14.61 5.44 18.76
CA ARG A 193 -13.36 6.12 18.39
C ARG A 193 -13.58 7.59 18.07
N THR A 194 -12.61 8.43 18.42
CA THR A 194 -12.60 9.83 17.98
C THR A 194 -12.39 9.90 16.48
N ALA A 195 -13.29 10.61 15.79
CA ALA A 195 -13.24 10.73 14.35
C ALA A 195 -12.12 11.66 13.86
N LEU A 196 -11.40 11.25 12.81
CA LEU A 196 -10.48 12.11 12.07
C LEU A 196 -11.23 12.98 11.02
N PRO A 197 -10.68 14.13 10.60
CA PRO A 197 -11.44 15.15 9.84
C PRO A 197 -12.10 14.71 8.53
N PHE A 198 -11.55 13.69 7.86
CA PHE A 198 -11.98 13.26 6.52
C PHE A 198 -12.51 11.83 6.49
N GLN A 199 -12.66 11.20 7.67
CA GLN A 199 -13.14 9.83 7.73
C GLN A 199 -14.67 9.79 7.60
N VAL A 200 -15.20 8.62 7.20
CA VAL A 200 -16.64 8.36 7.29
C VAL A 200 -17.08 8.23 8.75
N THR A 201 -18.29 8.68 9.05
CA THR A 201 -18.88 8.60 10.39
C THR A 201 -19.37 7.19 10.70
N ALA A 202 -19.37 6.83 11.99
CA ALA A 202 -19.93 5.56 12.45
C ALA A 202 -21.40 5.41 12.01
N GLY A 203 -21.77 4.22 11.57
CA GLY A 203 -23.08 3.90 10.99
C GLY A 203 -23.17 4.14 9.48
N ASN A 204 -22.19 4.83 8.87
CA ASN A 204 -22.16 5.10 7.44
C ASN A 204 -20.98 4.41 6.72
N TRP A 205 -20.16 3.63 7.42
CA TRP A 205 -19.14 2.82 6.75
C TRP A 205 -19.82 1.61 6.11
N GLU A 206 -20.05 1.71 4.80
CA GLU A 206 -20.65 0.65 3.98
C GLU A 206 -19.63 0.10 2.99
N VAL A 207 -19.58 -1.22 2.85
CA VAL A 207 -18.69 -1.87 1.91
C VAL A 207 -19.30 -1.81 0.51
N GLN A 208 -18.52 -1.24 -0.41
CA GLN A 208 -18.94 -1.09 -1.80
C GLN A 208 -18.24 -2.05 -2.76
N ALA A 209 -17.11 -2.62 -2.32
CA ALA A 209 -16.40 -3.69 -3.00
C ALA A 209 -15.52 -4.46 -2.02
N VAL A 210 -15.27 -5.73 -2.36
CA VAL A 210 -14.33 -6.58 -1.66
C VAL A 210 -13.20 -6.96 -2.60
N LEU A 211 -11.97 -6.57 -2.25
CA LEU A 211 -10.78 -7.02 -2.95
C LEU A 211 -10.24 -8.27 -2.26
N SER A 212 -10.29 -9.40 -2.95
CA SER A 212 -9.76 -10.65 -2.43
C SER A 212 -8.36 -10.94 -2.99
N ASN A 213 -7.47 -11.40 -2.12
CA ASN A 213 -6.14 -11.88 -2.50
C ASN A 213 -5.96 -13.33 -2.05
N SER A 214 -5.50 -14.18 -2.97
CA SER A 214 -5.12 -15.56 -2.71
C SER A 214 -3.59 -15.68 -2.72
N TYR A 215 -3.05 -16.20 -1.62
CA TYR A 215 -1.64 -16.35 -1.39
C TYR A 215 -1.26 -17.83 -1.26
N SER A 216 -0.51 -18.33 -2.23
CA SER A 216 0.29 -19.55 -2.08
C SER A 216 1.53 -19.29 -1.21
N ARG A 217 2.23 -20.35 -0.82
CA ARG A 217 3.48 -20.28 -0.04
C ARG A 217 4.52 -19.32 -0.62
N ASP A 218 4.67 -19.30 -1.94
CA ASP A 218 5.68 -18.54 -2.69
C ASP A 218 5.18 -17.17 -3.21
N SER A 219 3.99 -16.76 -2.80
CA SER A 219 3.42 -15.45 -3.14
C SER A 219 3.69 -14.41 -2.05
N ASN A 220 3.76 -13.15 -2.43
CA ASN A 220 3.86 -12.01 -1.52
C ASN A 220 3.01 -10.84 -2.00
N LEU A 221 2.93 -9.83 -1.16
CA LEU A 221 2.50 -8.49 -1.52
C LEU A 221 3.49 -7.52 -0.87
N ASP A 222 4.23 -6.77 -1.69
CA ASP A 222 5.31 -5.90 -1.23
C ASP A 222 4.80 -4.72 -0.39
N TRP A 223 5.73 -3.99 0.22
CA TRP A 223 5.43 -2.82 1.04
C TRP A 223 4.61 -1.76 0.27
N HIS A 224 3.39 -1.53 0.73
CA HIS A 224 2.50 -0.52 0.18
C HIS A 224 1.61 0.09 1.26
N SER A 225 0.98 1.21 0.92
CA SER A 225 -0.23 1.67 1.57
C SER A 225 -1.33 1.58 0.51
N ASP A 226 -2.56 1.32 0.91
CA ASP A 226 -3.66 1.26 -0.05
C ASP A 226 -3.83 2.62 -0.74
N ARG A 227 -4.01 2.61 -2.06
CA ARG A 227 -4.10 3.84 -2.85
C ARG A 227 -5.35 4.62 -2.46
N LEU A 228 -5.17 5.83 -1.95
CA LEU A 228 -6.25 6.70 -1.47
C LEU A 228 -7.21 7.17 -2.58
N THR A 229 -6.83 7.05 -3.86
CA THR A 229 -7.55 7.61 -5.01
C THR A 229 -9.06 7.43 -4.95
N ASN A 230 -9.55 6.20 -4.78
CA ASN A 230 -10.99 5.92 -4.78
C ASN A 230 -11.53 5.68 -3.36
N ILE A 231 -10.71 5.19 -2.43
CA ILE A 231 -11.11 4.96 -1.03
C ILE A 231 -11.19 6.25 -0.20
N GLY A 232 -10.56 7.33 -0.67
CA GLY A 232 -10.53 8.63 -0.01
C GLY A 232 -9.42 8.79 1.03
N PRO A 233 -9.23 10.02 1.55
CA PRO A 233 -8.40 10.27 2.73
C PRO A 233 -9.01 9.61 3.96
N HIS A 234 -8.19 9.29 4.98
CA HIS A 234 -8.65 8.70 6.24
C HIS A 234 -9.56 7.48 6.05
N ALA A 235 -9.27 6.69 5.02
CA ALA A 235 -10.01 5.49 4.69
C ALA A 235 -9.93 4.47 5.83
N ILE A 236 -11.05 3.78 6.05
CA ILE A 236 -11.15 2.63 6.95
C ILE A 236 -11.27 1.38 6.09
N ILE A 237 -10.42 0.39 6.37
CA ILE A 237 -10.32 -0.84 5.59
C ILE A 237 -10.33 -2.02 6.55
N ALA A 238 -11.19 -3.01 6.28
CA ALA A 238 -11.28 -4.23 7.07
C ALA A 238 -10.73 -5.41 6.27
N SER A 239 -9.77 -6.14 6.82
CA SER A 239 -9.04 -7.23 6.16
C SER A 239 -9.27 -8.53 6.92
N LEU A 240 -10.14 -9.38 6.37
CA LEU A 240 -10.45 -10.70 6.90
C LEU A 240 -9.48 -11.73 6.33
N SER A 241 -8.80 -12.47 7.22
CA SER A 241 -7.87 -13.54 6.85
C SER A 241 -8.54 -14.90 7.05
N LEU A 242 -8.46 -15.76 6.03
CA LEU A 242 -8.99 -17.13 6.05
C LEU A 242 -7.91 -18.12 5.58
N GLY A 243 -7.91 -19.30 6.17
CA GLY A 243 -7.04 -20.40 5.78
C GLY A 243 -5.64 -20.29 6.39
N PHE A 244 -4.61 -20.51 5.56
CA PHE A 244 -3.22 -20.61 6.00
C PHE A 244 -2.74 -19.33 6.72
N THR A 245 -2.09 -19.49 7.87
CA THR A 245 -1.56 -18.34 8.63
C THR A 245 -0.33 -17.77 7.94
N ARG A 246 -0.35 -16.46 7.68
CA ARG A 246 0.76 -15.71 7.08
C ARG A 246 1.04 -14.46 7.89
N GLU A 247 2.30 -14.05 7.89
CA GLU A 247 2.67 -12.76 8.45
C GLU A 247 2.00 -11.60 7.68
N PHE A 248 1.52 -10.64 8.44
CA PHE A 248 1.21 -9.29 8.00
C PHE A 248 2.19 -8.37 8.71
N ARG A 249 3.02 -7.65 7.94
CA ARG A 249 4.01 -6.73 8.50
C ARG A 249 3.56 -5.31 8.29
N ALA A 250 3.81 -4.46 9.28
CA ALA A 250 3.55 -3.02 9.24
C ALA A 250 4.80 -2.24 9.66
N ARG A 251 5.03 -1.09 9.04
CA ARG A 251 6.08 -0.12 9.43
C ARG A 251 5.60 1.30 9.14
N ARG A 252 6.10 2.28 9.89
CA ARG A 252 5.78 3.68 9.57
C ARG A 252 6.35 4.08 8.21
N VAL A 253 5.67 4.99 7.52
CA VAL A 253 6.11 5.60 6.27
C VAL A 253 7.32 6.51 6.52
N HIS A 254 7.35 7.20 7.66
CA HIS A 254 8.42 8.09 8.10
C HIS A 254 8.67 7.91 9.62
N PRO A 255 9.92 7.98 10.10
CA PRO A 255 11.18 8.11 9.35
C PRO A 255 11.47 6.88 8.46
N PRO A 256 12.29 7.04 7.40
CA PRO A 256 12.76 5.90 6.63
C PRO A 256 13.46 4.90 7.55
N ASN A 257 13.33 3.60 7.27
CA ASN A 257 13.85 2.50 8.11
C ASN A 257 13.22 2.39 9.51
N SER A 258 11.97 2.84 9.66
CA SER A 258 11.18 2.59 10.87
C SER A 258 11.10 1.10 11.21
N GLN A 259 11.02 0.82 12.52
CA GLN A 259 10.85 -0.53 13.06
C GLN A 259 9.70 -1.26 12.35
N VAL A 260 9.97 -2.51 11.97
CA VAL A 260 8.98 -3.40 11.39
C VAL A 260 8.30 -4.19 12.50
N TYR A 261 6.98 -4.20 12.48
CA TYR A 261 6.16 -5.04 13.34
C TYR A 261 5.53 -6.14 12.50
N SER A 262 5.47 -7.36 13.02
CA SER A 262 4.85 -8.50 12.36
C SER A 262 3.76 -9.07 13.23
N LEU A 263 2.57 -9.27 12.68
CA LEU A 263 1.50 -10.03 13.30
C LEU A 263 1.11 -11.18 12.39
N ARG A 264 0.53 -12.22 12.99
CA ARG A 264 0.19 -13.48 12.30
C ARG A 264 -1.32 -13.71 12.38
N PRO A 265 -2.11 -13.01 11.55
CA PRO A 265 -3.55 -13.22 11.50
C PRO A 265 -3.87 -14.67 11.17
N GLN A 266 -4.54 -15.35 12.10
CA GLN A 266 -5.00 -16.72 11.95
C GLN A 266 -6.27 -16.77 11.09
N HIS A 267 -6.73 -17.99 10.77
CA HIS A 267 -8.04 -18.18 10.16
C HIS A 267 -9.13 -17.44 10.93
N ASN A 268 -10.07 -16.82 10.20
CA ASN A 268 -11.22 -16.07 10.73
C ASN A 268 -10.84 -14.84 11.59
N SER A 269 -9.69 -14.22 11.32
CA SER A 269 -9.28 -12.99 11.99
C SER A 269 -9.47 -11.75 11.13
N LEU A 270 -9.97 -10.68 11.73
CA LEU A 270 -10.17 -9.37 11.12
C LEU A 270 -9.14 -8.36 11.63
N ILE A 271 -8.38 -7.78 10.70
CA ILE A 271 -7.58 -6.58 10.94
C ILE A 271 -8.36 -5.39 10.41
N ILE A 272 -8.66 -4.41 11.27
CA ILE A 272 -9.24 -3.13 10.83
C ILE A 272 -8.14 -2.10 10.85
N MET A 273 -7.81 -1.61 9.65
CA MET A 273 -6.94 -0.46 9.43
C MET A 273 -7.81 0.80 9.47
N HIS A 274 -7.77 1.52 10.58
CA HIS A 274 -8.55 2.74 10.82
C HIS A 274 -8.02 3.93 10.03
N ALA A 275 -8.81 5.00 10.00
CA ALA A 275 -8.39 6.32 9.54
C ALA A 275 -7.00 6.69 10.10
N GLY A 276 -6.08 7.08 9.21
CA GLY A 276 -4.68 7.38 9.54
C GLY A 276 -3.72 6.21 9.29
N PHE A 277 -4.19 4.96 9.15
CA PHE A 277 -3.31 3.82 8.92
C PHE A 277 -2.63 3.90 7.55
N GLN A 278 -3.37 4.19 6.48
CA GLN A 278 -2.82 4.29 5.13
C GLN A 278 -1.90 5.51 4.95
N GLU A 279 -2.12 6.56 5.75
CA GLU A 279 -1.27 7.74 5.81
C GLU A 279 0.04 7.52 6.58
N GLU A 280 0.01 6.79 7.69
CA GLU A 280 1.16 6.71 8.59
C GLU A 280 1.94 5.39 8.46
N TYR A 281 1.32 4.34 7.92
CA TYR A 281 1.91 3.00 7.81
C TYR A 281 1.94 2.49 6.37
N LYS A 282 3.00 1.73 6.06
CA LYS A 282 3.02 0.76 4.97
C LYS A 282 2.86 -0.63 5.56
N HIS A 283 2.28 -1.53 4.80
CA HIS A 283 2.13 -2.93 5.15
C HIS A 283 2.52 -3.86 4.00
N CYS A 284 2.81 -5.12 4.34
CA CYS A 284 3.15 -6.16 3.37
C CYS A 284 2.77 -7.56 3.86
N VAL A 285 2.68 -8.50 2.93
CA VAL A 285 2.64 -9.94 3.20
C VAL A 285 3.93 -10.52 2.65
N PRO A 286 4.94 -10.86 3.47
CA PRO A 286 6.25 -11.26 2.99
C PRO A 286 6.22 -12.66 2.36
N LEU A 287 7.20 -12.93 1.48
CA LEU A 287 7.47 -14.28 1.00
C LEU A 287 7.84 -15.20 2.17
N LEU A 288 7.33 -16.43 2.14
CA LEU A 288 7.89 -17.47 2.98
C LEU A 288 9.19 -17.98 2.34
N PRO A 289 10.31 -18.06 3.09
CA PRO A 289 11.53 -18.66 2.59
C PRO A 289 11.28 -20.10 2.12
N LYS A 290 11.89 -20.52 1.01
CA LYS A 290 11.68 -21.88 0.46
C LYS A 290 11.93 -23.02 1.46
N ASN A 291 12.83 -22.79 2.42
CA ASN A 291 13.26 -23.77 3.42
C ASN A 291 12.77 -23.42 4.83
N CYS A 292 11.74 -22.56 4.98
CA CYS A 292 11.19 -22.30 6.32
C CYS A 292 10.39 -23.50 6.81
N ASN A 293 10.59 -23.88 8.07
CA ASN A 293 9.69 -24.81 8.75
C ASN A 293 8.36 -24.09 9.00
N ILE A 294 7.29 -24.63 8.44
CA ILE A 294 5.92 -24.16 8.67
C ILE A 294 5.38 -24.96 9.86
N ALA A 295 4.88 -24.27 10.87
CA ALA A 295 4.32 -24.91 12.04
C ALA A 295 3.00 -25.62 11.67
N ALA A 296 2.69 -26.75 12.31
CA ALA A 296 1.53 -27.56 11.92
C ALA A 296 0.21 -26.78 12.11
N GLU A 297 0.17 -25.93 13.14
CA GLU A 297 -0.92 -25.02 13.47
C GLU A 297 -1.15 -23.91 12.43
N ASP A 298 -0.16 -23.59 11.60
CA ASP A 298 -0.33 -22.60 10.54
C ASP A 298 -1.10 -23.17 9.35
N ILE A 299 -1.00 -24.49 9.13
CA ILE A 299 -1.60 -25.21 8.00
C ILE A 299 -3.08 -25.42 8.26
N HIS A 300 -3.92 -24.90 7.36
CA HIS A 300 -5.37 -25.02 7.52
C HIS A 300 -5.87 -26.39 7.04
N PRO A 301 -6.81 -27.05 7.74
CA PRO A 301 -7.38 -28.33 7.30
C PRO A 301 -8.02 -28.29 5.91
N ILE A 302 -8.67 -27.16 5.59
CA ILE A 302 -9.41 -26.96 4.34
C ILE A 302 -8.49 -26.57 3.17
N SER A 303 -7.79 -25.44 3.29
CA SER A 303 -7.03 -24.83 2.19
C SER A 303 -5.52 -25.14 2.24
N ARG A 304 -5.07 -25.98 3.17
CA ARG A 304 -3.67 -26.35 3.38
C ARG A 304 -2.78 -25.13 3.57
N ASP A 305 -1.90 -24.84 2.61
CA ASP A 305 -0.95 -23.73 2.64
C ASP A 305 -1.39 -22.51 1.80
N VAL A 306 -2.67 -22.45 1.45
CA VAL A 306 -3.29 -21.30 0.78
C VAL A 306 -4.01 -20.43 1.81
N ARG A 307 -3.63 -19.14 1.82
CA ARG A 307 -4.35 -18.08 2.53
C ARG A 307 -5.21 -17.32 1.56
N VAL A 308 -6.47 -17.09 1.92
CA VAL A 308 -7.34 -16.13 1.25
C VAL A 308 -7.54 -14.94 2.17
N ASN A 309 -7.47 -13.73 1.62
CA ASN A 309 -7.72 -12.50 2.36
C ASN A 309 -8.80 -11.69 1.64
N LEU A 310 -9.87 -11.33 2.34
CA LEU A 310 -10.90 -10.43 1.86
C LEU A 310 -10.69 -9.04 2.45
N THR A 311 -10.42 -8.06 1.59
CA THR A 311 -10.25 -6.65 1.97
C THR A 311 -11.52 -5.89 1.62
N PHE A 312 -12.35 -5.65 2.63
CA PHE A 312 -13.58 -4.88 2.56
C PHE A 312 -13.27 -3.38 2.58
N ARG A 313 -13.81 -2.64 1.61
CA ARG A 313 -13.49 -1.22 1.40
C ARG A 313 -14.75 -0.38 1.21
N ASN A 314 -14.78 0.74 1.92
CA ASN A 314 -15.67 1.88 1.64
C ASN A 314 -14.95 2.86 0.71
N TYR A 315 -15.64 3.33 -0.33
CA TYR A 315 -15.12 4.21 -1.37
C TYR A 315 -15.69 5.62 -1.22
N ALA A 316 -15.08 6.40 -0.33
CA ALA A 316 -15.58 7.71 0.07
C ALA A 316 -15.40 8.81 -1.01
N LEU A 317 -14.42 8.68 -1.91
CA LEU A 317 -14.19 9.68 -2.96
C LEU A 317 -14.90 9.29 -4.26
N THR A 318 -16.07 9.89 -4.48
CA THR A 318 -16.91 9.63 -5.66
C THR A 318 -16.54 10.51 -6.86
N THR A 319 -16.00 11.71 -6.61
CA THR A 319 -15.60 12.64 -7.68
C THR A 319 -14.25 12.24 -8.28
N LYS A 320 -14.25 11.92 -9.57
CA LYS A 320 -13.02 11.65 -10.32
C LYS A 320 -12.30 12.96 -10.63
N VAL A 321 -11.01 12.98 -10.37
CA VAL A 321 -10.12 14.09 -10.74
C VAL A 321 -9.28 13.67 -11.92
N PHE A 322 -9.35 14.48 -12.99
CA PHE A 322 -8.61 14.25 -14.23
C PHE A 322 -7.51 15.29 -14.39
N CYS A 323 -6.39 14.84 -14.94
CA CYS A 323 -5.23 15.66 -15.19
C CYS A 323 -5.50 16.70 -16.29
N LYS A 324 -5.33 17.98 -15.97
CA LYS A 324 -5.49 19.08 -16.94
C LYS A 324 -4.51 19.03 -18.13
N LEU A 325 -3.38 18.34 -17.99
CA LEU A 325 -2.34 18.28 -19.02
C LEU A 325 -2.58 17.18 -20.05
N CYS A 326 -3.10 16.01 -19.64
CA CYS A 326 -3.23 14.85 -20.53
C CYS A 326 -4.55 14.10 -20.42
N GLY A 327 -5.50 14.57 -19.61
CA GLY A 327 -6.82 13.95 -19.44
C GLY A 327 -6.86 12.64 -18.65
N PHE A 328 -5.72 12.10 -18.23
CA PHE A 328 -5.68 10.85 -17.44
C PHE A 328 -6.22 11.06 -16.02
N PRO A 329 -6.77 10.01 -15.38
CA PRO A 329 -7.09 10.03 -13.96
C PRO A 329 -5.88 10.43 -13.09
N MET A 330 -6.15 11.03 -11.94
CA MET A 330 -5.13 11.40 -10.96
C MET A 330 -5.27 10.57 -9.68
N ASP A 331 -4.13 10.16 -9.13
CA ASP A 331 -4.03 9.46 -7.86
C ASP A 331 -4.05 10.45 -6.70
N LEU A 332 -4.91 10.20 -5.71
CA LEU A 332 -4.84 10.90 -4.43
C LEU A 332 -3.67 10.34 -3.60
N ARG A 333 -2.81 11.23 -3.11
CA ARG A 333 -1.66 10.91 -2.26
C ARG A 333 -1.54 11.89 -1.13
N ARG A 334 -0.76 11.50 -0.11
CA ARG A 334 -0.34 12.37 0.98
C ARG A 334 1.15 12.64 0.90
N SER A 335 1.55 13.86 1.25
CA SER A 335 2.94 14.26 1.31
C SER A 335 3.59 13.78 2.62
N PHE A 336 4.73 13.07 2.53
CA PHE A 336 5.39 12.45 3.69
C PHE A 336 6.80 12.99 3.97
N LYS A 337 7.57 13.33 2.94
CA LYS A 337 9.02 13.56 3.06
C LYS A 337 9.37 14.86 3.78
N ASP A 338 8.89 15.98 3.26
CA ASP A 338 9.22 17.32 3.77
C ASP A 338 8.34 17.65 4.99
N PRO A 339 8.92 17.87 6.19
CA PRO A 339 8.17 18.27 7.39
C PRO A 339 7.26 19.49 7.18
N SER A 340 7.67 20.46 6.34
CA SER A 340 6.88 21.68 6.10
C SER A 340 5.61 21.42 5.28
N LYS A 341 5.63 20.40 4.43
CA LYS A 341 4.51 20.01 3.55
C LYS A 341 3.86 18.69 3.98
N ARG A 342 4.38 18.06 5.03
CA ARG A 342 3.88 16.77 5.52
C ARG A 342 2.42 16.90 5.91
N GLY A 343 1.66 15.89 5.50
CA GLY A 343 0.22 15.87 5.74
C GLY A 343 -0.63 16.43 4.61
N LEU A 344 -0.04 17.15 3.65
CA LEU A 344 -0.77 17.75 2.55
C LEU A 344 -1.22 16.68 1.55
N TYR A 345 -2.51 16.68 1.23
CA TYR A 345 -3.08 15.79 0.22
C TYR A 345 -2.94 16.42 -1.17
N ILE A 346 -2.58 15.60 -2.15
CA ILE A 346 -2.28 16.02 -3.51
C ILE A 346 -2.85 15.02 -4.51
N PHE A 347 -3.26 15.51 -5.66
CA PHE A 347 -3.55 14.71 -6.83
C PHE A 347 -2.31 14.69 -7.73
N GLN A 348 -1.86 13.51 -8.11
CA GLN A 348 -0.75 13.31 -9.05
C GLN A 348 -1.25 12.48 -10.24
N CYS A 349 -0.92 12.88 -11.47
CA CYS A 349 -1.34 12.15 -12.66
C CYS A 349 -0.93 10.66 -12.60
N SER A 350 -1.90 9.76 -12.80
CA SER A 350 -1.68 8.30 -12.70
C SER A 350 -1.07 7.69 -13.96
N ARG A 351 -0.91 8.48 -15.04
CA ARG A 351 -0.34 8.02 -16.33
C ARG A 351 1.03 7.35 -16.18
N SER A 352 1.82 7.72 -15.16
CA SER A 352 3.12 7.09 -14.89
C SER A 352 3.04 5.60 -14.56
N TYR A 353 1.86 5.07 -14.22
CA TYR A 353 1.63 3.68 -13.83
C TYR A 353 0.96 2.82 -14.92
N THR A 354 0.73 3.39 -16.10
CA THR A 354 0.12 2.68 -17.24
C THR A 354 1.18 2.37 -18.29
N GLU A 355 0.83 1.58 -19.30
CA GLU A 355 1.72 1.33 -20.44
C GLU A 355 2.12 2.61 -21.18
N GLU A 356 1.18 3.57 -21.25
CA GLU A 356 1.34 4.88 -21.90
C GLU A 356 2.10 5.91 -21.05
N ASN A 357 2.94 5.47 -20.11
CA ASN A 357 3.65 6.36 -19.18
C ASN A 357 4.70 7.27 -19.83
N SER A 358 5.14 6.98 -21.06
CA SER A 358 6.24 7.66 -21.75
C SER A 358 7.50 7.82 -20.90
N PHE A 359 7.70 6.92 -19.94
CA PHE A 359 8.80 6.92 -18.99
C PHE A 359 10.14 6.76 -19.71
N LYS A 360 10.22 5.77 -20.60
CA LYS A 360 11.40 5.49 -21.41
C LYS A 360 11.75 6.68 -22.31
N ASP A 361 10.75 7.45 -22.74
CA ASP A 361 10.91 8.67 -23.55
C ASP A 361 11.21 9.92 -22.71
N GLY A 362 11.10 9.85 -21.39
CA GLY A 362 11.33 10.96 -20.47
C GLY A 362 10.26 12.06 -20.58
N LYS A 363 9.10 11.71 -21.14
CA LYS A 363 7.95 12.60 -21.37
C LYS A 363 6.79 12.24 -20.45
N GLU A 364 7.09 11.80 -19.23
CA GLU A 364 6.07 11.50 -18.22
C GLU A 364 5.21 12.75 -17.95
N CYS A 365 3.90 12.54 -17.82
CA CYS A 365 3.01 13.63 -17.46
C CYS A 365 3.29 14.12 -16.04
N LYS A 366 3.45 15.44 -15.90
CA LYS A 366 3.73 16.12 -14.62
C LYS A 366 2.47 16.76 -14.01
N GLY A 367 1.30 16.23 -14.33
CA GLY A 367 0.04 16.73 -13.80
C GLY A 367 0.02 16.64 -12.28
N PHE A 368 -0.31 17.74 -11.64
CA PHE A 368 -0.31 17.91 -10.19
C PHE A 368 -1.40 18.91 -9.80
N ALA A 369 -2.06 18.67 -8.67
CA ALA A 369 -2.95 19.62 -8.01
C ALA A 369 -2.97 19.35 -6.50
N PHE A 370 -3.31 20.33 -5.69
CA PHE A 370 -3.56 20.10 -4.26
C PHE A 370 -4.99 19.59 -4.08
N ALA A 371 -5.18 18.60 -3.21
CA ALA A 371 -6.52 18.16 -2.87
C ALA A 371 -7.16 19.18 -1.92
N CYS A 372 -8.41 19.53 -2.15
CA CYS A 372 -9.20 20.42 -1.30
C CYS A 372 -10.60 19.82 -1.17
N PHE A 373 -10.80 18.96 -0.18
CA PHE A 373 -11.99 18.11 -0.07
C PHE A 373 -13.28 18.89 0.18
N GLU A 374 -13.19 20.15 0.59
CA GLU A 374 -14.33 21.05 0.78
C GLU A 374 -14.82 21.68 -0.54
N LYS A 375 -14.02 21.62 -1.61
CA LYS A 375 -14.36 22.18 -2.93
C LYS A 375 -15.01 21.13 -3.84
N ASN A 376 -15.74 21.60 -4.85
CA ASN A 376 -16.26 20.78 -5.94
C ASN A 376 -15.91 21.43 -7.30
N PRO A 377 -15.00 20.85 -8.10
CA PRO A 377 -14.27 19.59 -7.87
C PRO A 377 -13.27 19.69 -6.71
N PRO A 378 -12.86 18.56 -6.08
CA PRO A 378 -12.15 18.54 -4.80
C PRO A 378 -10.65 18.85 -4.90
N PHE A 379 -10.28 19.84 -5.70
CA PHE A 379 -8.87 20.23 -5.89
C PHE A 379 -8.70 21.75 -6.01
N THR A 380 -7.45 22.20 -5.83
CA THR A 380 -7.01 23.58 -5.98
C THR A 380 -5.58 23.65 -6.52
N GLU A 381 -5.22 24.78 -7.10
CA GLU A 381 -3.84 25.09 -7.53
C GLU A 381 -3.03 25.76 -6.40
N LEU A 382 -3.69 26.22 -5.32
CA LEU A 382 -3.07 26.96 -4.23
C LEU A 382 -2.72 26.04 -3.05
N GLU A 383 -1.43 25.95 -2.71
CA GLU A 383 -0.94 25.10 -1.61
C GLU A 383 -1.61 25.42 -0.27
N ILE A 384 -1.89 26.70 -0.02
CA ILE A 384 -2.48 27.21 1.23
C ILE A 384 -3.93 26.74 1.46
N GLU A 385 -4.64 26.38 0.40
CA GLU A 385 -6.03 25.89 0.46
C GLU A 385 -6.07 24.35 0.51
N GLY A 386 -4.93 23.68 0.35
CA GLY A 386 -4.87 22.24 0.28
C GLY A 386 -5.24 21.59 1.62
N SER A 387 -6.13 20.60 1.56
CA SER A 387 -6.50 19.77 2.70
C SER A 387 -5.26 19.08 3.27
N ARG A 388 -5.14 19.13 4.59
CA ARG A 388 -3.96 18.65 5.32
C ARG A 388 -4.38 17.93 6.58
N TRP A 389 -3.70 16.82 6.87
CA TRP A 389 -3.76 16.17 8.17
C TRP A 389 -2.40 15.69 8.63
N ILE A 390 -2.05 16.03 9.87
CA ILE A 390 -0.79 15.67 10.53
C ILE A 390 -1.15 14.83 11.74
N ALA A 391 -0.48 13.69 11.89
CA ALA A 391 -0.67 12.86 13.06
C ALA A 391 -0.30 13.62 14.34
N ASP A 392 -0.96 13.31 15.45
CA ASP A 392 -0.74 13.99 16.71
C ASP A 392 0.68 13.80 17.28
N ASP A 393 1.35 12.71 16.92
CA ASP A 393 2.69 12.33 17.34
C ASP A 393 3.78 12.78 16.36
N ASP A 394 3.42 13.43 15.24
CA ASP A 394 4.36 14.00 14.28
C ASP A 394 4.85 15.39 14.72
N MET A 395 5.68 15.39 15.77
CA MET A 395 6.22 16.60 16.37
C MET A 395 7.14 17.38 15.43
N GLU A 396 7.84 16.68 14.52
CA GLU A 396 8.74 17.29 13.54
C GLU A 396 7.96 18.18 12.56
N ALA A 397 6.88 17.66 11.96
CA ALA A 397 6.04 18.42 11.05
C ALA A 397 5.34 19.58 11.77
N LYS A 398 4.81 19.32 12.97
CA LYS A 398 4.17 20.36 13.80
C LYS A 398 5.11 21.51 14.11
N ALA A 399 6.36 21.22 14.49
CA ALA A 399 7.36 22.23 14.78
C ALA A 399 7.72 23.04 13.52
N SER A 400 8.02 22.36 12.41
CA SER A 400 8.37 22.99 11.13
C SER A 400 7.27 23.91 10.60
N GLN A 401 6.01 23.51 10.71
CA GLN A 401 4.86 24.27 10.21
C GLN A 401 4.45 25.42 11.15
N SER A 402 4.74 25.31 12.45
CA SER A 402 4.54 26.41 13.39
C SER A 402 5.57 27.53 13.19
N SER A 403 6.82 27.18 12.86
CA SER A 403 7.86 28.17 12.53
C SER A 403 7.61 28.93 11.23
N LEU A 404 6.76 28.43 10.33
CA LEU A 404 6.38 29.12 9.09
C LEU A 404 5.23 30.13 9.29
N LYS A 405 4.52 30.06 10.44
CA LYS A 405 3.43 30.98 10.79
C LYS A 405 3.88 32.17 11.64
N LYS A 406 5.14 32.17 12.10
CA LYS A 406 5.83 33.31 12.73
C LYS A 406 6.67 34.00 11.67
#